data_AF-A0A396H9R1-F1
#
_entry.id   AF-A0A396H9R1-F1
#
_cell.length_a   1.000
_cell.length_b   1.000
_cell.length_c   1.000
_cell.angle_alpha   90.00
_cell.angle_beta   90.00
_cell.angle_gamma   90.00
#
_symmetry.space_group_name_H-M   'P 1'
#
loop_
_entity.id
_entity.type
_entity.pdbx_description
1 polymer ?
#
loop_
_entity_poly.entity_id
_entity_poly.type
_entity_poly.pdbx_seq_one_letter_code
_entity_poly.pdbx_strand_id
1 'polypeptide(L)'
;MAFLIYMITTFALYVPNWSFVDHVNNDEPKRYTVICGMRGHLGPACNAVGYVDRQTWGVNHLYSQPVWRRLKACTFSSPSEGPFRDDAPSWCLAPFEPEGLLSSISAILSGTIGIHYGHVLIHFKSHSERLKQWFSMGFVLLVVAIILHFTDAIPINKQLYSFSYVCFTAGAAGIIFSILYILIDVWGIRTPFLFLEWIGMNAMLVYVLAAEGIFAAFVNGWYYEDPEKSLVHWIKKHVFINVWNSERVGTLLYVIFAEITFWGVVAGVLHKLKIYWKL
;
A
#
# COMPACT_ATOMS: atom_id res chain seq x y z
N MET A 1 15.68 -19.95 -0.35
CA MET A 1 15.99 -19.94 -1.80
C MET A 1 15.40 -18.73 -2.51
N ALA A 2 14.07 -18.54 -2.52
CA ALA A 2 13.44 -17.41 -3.24
C ALA A 2 13.96 -16.02 -2.84
N PHE A 3 14.13 -15.76 -1.54
CA PHE A 3 14.71 -14.50 -1.06
C PHE A 3 16.15 -14.25 -1.55
N LEU A 4 16.98 -15.30 -1.61
CA LEU A 4 18.35 -15.18 -2.13
C LEU A 4 18.34 -14.85 -3.62
N ILE A 5 17.43 -15.47 -4.39
CA ILE A 5 17.23 -15.15 -5.80
C ILE A 5 16.83 -13.68 -5.94
N TYR A 6 15.84 -13.22 -5.18
CA TYR A 6 15.42 -11.81 -5.17
C TYR A 6 16.60 -10.86 -4.91
N MET A 7 17.40 -11.12 -3.86
CA MET A 7 18.54 -10.27 -3.50
C MET A 7 19.62 -10.28 -4.58
N ILE A 8 20.01 -11.46 -5.08
CA ILE A 8 21.03 -11.59 -6.13
C ILE A 8 20.56 -10.87 -7.39
N THR A 9 19.33 -11.11 -7.84
CA THR A 9 18.80 -10.47 -9.05
C THR A 9 18.69 -8.95 -8.88
N THR A 10 18.25 -8.48 -7.72
CA THR A 10 18.11 -7.04 -7.47
C THR A 10 19.44 -6.29 -7.54
N PHE A 11 20.52 -6.89 -7.03
CA PHE A 11 21.82 -6.21 -6.94
C PHE A 11 22.81 -6.55 -8.07
N ALA A 12 22.77 -7.76 -8.63
CA ALA A 12 23.74 -8.21 -9.63
C ALA A 12 23.31 -7.94 -11.07
N LEU A 13 22.00 -7.83 -11.33
CA LEU A 13 21.46 -7.68 -12.68
C LEU A 13 21.79 -6.30 -13.27
N TYR A 14 22.29 -6.31 -14.50
CA TYR A 14 22.56 -5.09 -15.26
C TYR A 14 21.30 -4.62 -15.97
N VAL A 15 20.99 -3.33 -15.80
CA VAL A 15 19.84 -2.69 -16.43
C VAL A 15 20.34 -1.80 -17.58
N PRO A 16 20.15 -2.22 -18.85
CA PRO A 16 20.52 -1.42 -20.01
C PRO A 16 19.55 -0.24 -20.19
N ASN A 17 19.95 0.70 -21.06
CA ASN A 17 19.05 1.75 -21.54
C ASN A 17 17.87 1.12 -22.28
N TRP A 18 16.71 1.75 -22.17
CA TRP A 18 15.48 1.23 -22.76
C TRP A 18 14.58 2.36 -23.23
N SER A 19 13.65 2.05 -24.12
CA SER A 19 12.68 3.02 -24.62
C SER A 19 11.26 2.49 -24.53
N PHE A 20 10.32 3.41 -24.39
CA PHE A 20 8.89 3.12 -24.34
C PHE A 20 8.13 4.15 -25.16
N VAL A 21 6.89 3.81 -25.52
CA VAL A 21 5.98 4.70 -26.23
C VAL A 21 4.87 5.08 -25.26
N ASP A 22 4.64 6.38 -25.11
CA ASP A 22 3.53 6.88 -24.32
C ASP A 22 2.30 7.07 -25.23
N HIS A 23 1.17 6.50 -24.81
CA HIS A 23 -0.12 6.57 -25.50
C HIS A 23 -1.14 7.43 -24.73
N VAL A 24 -0.73 8.10 -23.64
CA VAL A 24 -1.67 8.70 -22.67
C VAL A 24 -2.37 9.96 -23.20
N ASN A 25 -1.85 10.61 -24.24
CA ASN A 25 -2.56 11.69 -24.93
C ASN A 25 -2.93 11.22 -26.33
N ASN A 26 -4.13 11.55 -26.80
CA ASN A 26 -4.65 11.35 -28.18
C ASN A 26 -3.81 12.05 -29.28
N ASP A 27 -2.56 12.40 -28.98
CA ASP A 27 -1.54 12.90 -29.89
C ASP A 27 -0.66 11.74 -30.39
N GLU A 28 0.14 12.03 -31.41
CA GLU A 28 1.07 11.06 -32.01
C GLU A 28 1.94 10.33 -30.96
N PRO A 29 2.17 9.02 -31.12
CA PRO A 29 2.94 8.21 -30.18
C PRO A 29 4.36 8.77 -30.01
N LYS A 30 4.66 9.33 -28.82
CA LYS A 30 5.99 9.84 -28.50
C LYS A 30 6.85 8.74 -27.89
N ARG A 31 8.03 8.52 -28.47
CA ARG A 31 9.02 7.58 -27.96
C ARG A 31 9.94 8.30 -26.96
N TYR A 32 10.01 7.77 -25.75
CA TYR A 32 10.93 8.21 -24.71
C TYR A 32 12.01 7.17 -24.49
N THR A 33 13.24 7.63 -24.22
CA THR A 33 14.37 6.76 -23.89
C THR A 33 14.85 7.08 -22.48
N VAL A 34 15.00 6.04 -21.65
CA VAL A 34 15.53 6.12 -20.29
C VAL A 34 16.96 5.62 -20.28
N ILE A 35 17.86 6.44 -19.76
CA ILE A 35 19.28 6.14 -19.63
C ILE A 35 19.52 5.59 -18.21
N CYS A 36 19.95 4.33 -18.12
CA CYS A 36 20.19 3.62 -16.86
C CYS A 36 21.64 3.18 -16.77
N GLY A 37 22.05 2.23 -17.62
CA GLY A 37 23.43 1.75 -17.73
C GLY A 37 24.07 1.30 -16.41
N MET A 38 23.31 0.73 -15.47
CA MET A 38 23.74 0.56 -14.07
C MET A 38 23.31 -0.79 -13.46
N ARG A 39 23.86 -1.10 -12.28
CA ARG A 39 23.52 -2.29 -11.44
C ARG A 39 23.12 -1.84 -10.04
N GLY A 40 22.26 -2.62 -9.37
CA GLY A 40 21.92 -2.42 -7.96
C GLY A 40 21.19 -1.13 -7.62
N HIS A 41 20.65 -0.41 -8.62
CA HIS A 41 19.89 0.81 -8.39
C HIS A 41 18.45 0.49 -7.96
N LEU A 42 17.99 1.14 -6.89
CA LEU A 42 16.64 0.94 -6.33
C LEU A 42 15.69 2.12 -6.59
N GLY A 43 16.14 3.09 -7.40
CA GLY A 43 15.34 4.24 -7.80
C GLY A 43 14.38 3.98 -8.97
N PRO A 44 13.68 5.02 -9.44
CA PRO A 44 12.65 4.89 -10.49
C PRO A 44 13.24 4.45 -11.84
N ALA A 45 12.47 3.67 -12.60
CA ALA A 45 12.70 3.18 -13.97
C ALA A 45 13.98 2.37 -14.29
N CYS A 46 15.05 2.50 -13.50
CA CYS A 46 16.35 1.88 -13.72
C CYS A 46 16.67 0.74 -12.73
N ASN A 47 15.66 0.27 -12.00
CA ASN A 47 15.82 -0.84 -11.08
C ASN A 47 15.68 -2.21 -11.78
N ALA A 48 16.32 -3.21 -11.19
CA ALA A 48 16.31 -4.58 -11.70
C ALA A 48 14.92 -5.23 -11.65
N VAL A 49 14.09 -4.87 -10.66
CA VAL A 49 12.71 -5.36 -10.51
C VAL A 49 11.90 -5.04 -11.77
N GLY A 50 11.79 -3.76 -12.12
CA GLY A 50 11.09 -3.32 -13.31
C GLY A 50 11.77 -3.77 -14.61
N TYR A 51 13.08 -4.07 -14.61
CA TYR A 51 13.72 -4.68 -15.78
C TYR A 51 13.24 -6.10 -16.02
N VAL A 52 13.17 -6.95 -14.99
CA VAL A 52 12.64 -8.31 -15.13
C VAL A 52 11.20 -8.27 -15.62
N ASP A 53 10.36 -7.44 -15.02
CA ASP A 53 8.95 -7.30 -15.39
C ASP A 53 8.77 -6.88 -16.87
N ARG A 54 9.64 -5.97 -17.35
CA ARG A 54 9.70 -5.57 -18.77
C ARG A 54 10.08 -6.72 -19.71
N GLN A 55 10.97 -7.61 -19.28
CA GLN A 55 11.37 -8.76 -20.09
C GLN A 55 10.32 -9.88 -20.07
N THR A 56 9.63 -10.07 -18.95
CA THR A 56 8.67 -11.16 -18.79
C THR A 56 7.31 -10.85 -19.39
N TRP A 57 6.81 -9.62 -19.20
CA TRP A 57 5.47 -9.23 -19.66
C TRP A 57 5.48 -8.27 -20.84
N GLY A 58 6.60 -7.59 -21.09
CA GLY A 58 6.68 -6.55 -22.11
C GLY A 58 6.19 -5.19 -21.60
N VAL A 59 6.67 -4.12 -22.24
CA VAL A 59 6.41 -2.74 -21.81
C VAL A 59 4.93 -2.36 -21.88
N ASN A 60 4.18 -2.94 -22.82
CA ASN A 60 2.77 -2.61 -23.05
C ASN A 60 1.84 -3.14 -21.96
N HIS A 61 2.31 -4.09 -21.13
CA HIS A 61 1.52 -4.66 -20.03
C HIS A 61 1.70 -3.91 -18.70
N LEU A 62 2.67 -2.98 -18.62
CA LEU A 62 2.97 -2.24 -17.41
C LEU A 62 1.99 -1.07 -17.21
N TYR A 63 1.76 -0.67 -15.96
CA TYR A 63 0.94 0.51 -15.67
C TYR A 63 1.58 1.78 -16.23
N SER A 64 0.80 2.51 -17.05
CA SER A 64 1.19 3.77 -17.70
C SER A 64 1.20 4.99 -16.77
N GLN A 65 0.57 4.88 -15.60
CA GLN A 65 0.51 5.95 -14.60
C GLN A 65 1.23 5.54 -13.31
N PRO A 66 2.56 5.47 -13.34
CA PRO A 66 3.34 5.06 -12.18
C PRO A 66 3.32 6.14 -11.09
N VAL A 67 3.41 5.70 -9.83
CA VAL A 67 3.34 6.59 -8.65
C VAL A 67 4.47 7.63 -8.63
N TRP A 68 5.62 7.32 -9.23
CA TRP A 68 6.76 8.25 -9.28
C TRP A 68 6.52 9.50 -10.13
N ARG A 69 5.43 9.59 -10.91
CA ARG A 69 4.97 10.84 -11.55
C ARG A 69 4.77 11.99 -10.55
N ARG A 70 4.49 11.64 -9.30
CA ARG A 70 4.24 12.58 -8.20
C ARG A 70 5.51 13.05 -7.49
N LEU A 71 6.69 12.56 -7.90
CA LEU A 71 7.95 12.98 -7.30
C LEU A 71 8.25 14.45 -7.60
N LYS A 72 8.95 15.13 -6.69
CA LYS A 72 9.41 16.53 -6.86
C LYS A 72 10.26 16.75 -8.12
N ALA A 73 10.93 15.69 -8.60
CA ALA A 73 11.68 15.69 -9.85
C ALA A 73 10.78 15.76 -11.09
N CYS A 74 9.52 15.33 -10.98
CA CYS A 74 8.58 15.25 -12.09
C CYS A 74 7.57 16.40 -12.08
N THR A 75 7.09 16.86 -10.91
CA THR A 75 6.07 17.90 -10.81
C THR A 75 6.29 18.84 -9.61
N PHE A 76 5.93 20.12 -9.77
CA PHE A 76 5.88 21.09 -8.67
C PHE A 76 4.69 20.83 -7.71
N SER A 77 3.72 20.02 -8.11
CA SER A 77 2.53 19.71 -7.30
C SER A 77 2.76 18.58 -6.29
N SER A 78 3.99 18.04 -6.20
CA SER A 78 4.35 16.97 -5.28
C SER A 78 3.90 17.30 -3.84
N PRO A 79 3.20 16.39 -3.14
CA PRO A 79 3.05 14.96 -3.42
C PRO A 79 1.83 14.59 -4.29
N SER A 80 1.06 15.57 -4.73
CA SER A 80 -0.07 15.36 -5.65
C SER A 80 0.43 15.22 -7.09
N GLU A 81 -0.42 14.62 -7.92
CA GLU A 81 -0.20 14.66 -9.36
C GLU A 81 -0.50 16.06 -9.90
N GLY A 82 0.25 16.46 -10.92
CA GLY A 82 0.12 17.75 -11.57
C GLY A 82 0.88 17.75 -12.90
N PRO A 83 0.94 18.88 -13.60
CA PRO A 83 1.69 18.99 -14.84
C PRO A 83 3.17 18.64 -14.61
N PHE A 84 3.77 17.98 -15.60
CA PHE A 84 5.21 17.72 -15.57
C PHE A 84 5.99 19.03 -15.71
N ARG A 85 7.16 19.06 -15.08
CA ARG A 85 8.10 20.16 -15.26
C ARG A 85 8.70 20.11 -16.65
N ASP A 86 9.09 21.27 -17.19
CA ASP A 86 9.77 21.34 -18.50
C ASP A 86 11.13 20.62 -18.50
N ASP A 87 11.78 20.55 -17.33
CA ASP A 87 13.04 19.84 -17.08
C ASP A 87 12.85 18.40 -16.55
N ALA A 88 11.63 17.86 -16.58
CA ALA A 88 11.34 16.54 -16.03
C ALA A 88 12.10 15.43 -16.80
N PRO A 89 12.77 14.51 -16.09
CA PRO A 89 13.47 13.42 -16.75
C PRO A 89 12.51 12.42 -17.39
N SER A 90 12.94 11.78 -18.49
CA SER A 90 12.12 10.85 -19.27
C SER A 90 11.57 9.67 -18.46
N TRP A 91 12.25 9.28 -17.37
CA TRP A 91 11.77 8.22 -16.49
C TRP A 91 10.52 8.58 -15.68
N CYS A 92 10.14 9.87 -15.59
CA CYS A 92 8.90 10.28 -14.92
C CYS A 92 7.65 9.66 -15.56
N LEU A 93 7.70 9.41 -16.87
CA LEU A 93 6.65 8.80 -17.68
C LEU A 93 6.83 7.27 -17.83
N ALA A 94 7.94 6.72 -17.34
CA ALA A 94 8.29 5.32 -17.58
C ALA A 94 7.32 4.38 -16.86
N PRO A 95 6.63 3.48 -17.59
CA PRO A 95 5.65 2.60 -16.99
C PRO A 95 6.29 1.60 -16.03
N PHE A 96 5.52 1.12 -15.06
CA PHE A 96 6.02 0.27 -13.97
C PHE A 96 4.96 -0.68 -13.45
N GLU A 97 5.39 -1.87 -13.04
CA GLU A 97 4.53 -2.87 -12.43
C GLU A 97 4.84 -3.00 -10.93
N PRO A 98 4.02 -2.42 -10.04
CA PRO A 98 4.21 -2.56 -8.60
C PRO A 98 3.96 -3.98 -8.09
N GLU A 99 3.22 -4.81 -8.84
CA GLU A 99 2.92 -6.21 -8.50
C GLU A 99 3.73 -7.18 -9.37
N GLY A 100 4.98 -6.78 -9.63
CA GLY A 100 6.00 -7.48 -10.38
C GLY A 100 6.26 -8.94 -9.99
N LEU A 101 6.95 -9.69 -10.86
CA LEU A 101 7.34 -11.07 -10.59
C LEU A 101 8.29 -11.12 -9.36
N LEU A 102 9.26 -10.21 -9.33
CA LEU A 102 10.19 -10.08 -8.21
C LEU A 102 9.51 -9.52 -6.96
N SER A 103 8.55 -8.60 -7.11
CA SER A 103 7.80 -8.04 -5.98
C SER A 103 6.93 -9.12 -5.29
N SER A 104 6.41 -10.08 -6.08
CA SER A 104 5.62 -11.22 -5.58
C SER A 104 6.42 -12.08 -4.60
N ILE A 105 7.75 -12.22 -4.78
CA ILE A 105 8.60 -12.93 -3.83
C ILE A 105 8.60 -12.24 -2.47
N SER A 106 8.71 -10.91 -2.46
CA SER A 106 8.65 -10.11 -1.24
C SER A 106 7.26 -10.13 -0.61
N ALA A 107 6.18 -10.17 -1.42
CA ALA A 107 4.81 -10.35 -0.94
C ALA A 107 4.61 -11.71 -0.26
N ILE A 108 5.12 -12.79 -0.85
CA ILE A 108 5.14 -14.13 -0.24
C ILE A 108 5.89 -14.08 1.10
N LEU A 109 7.04 -13.41 1.15
CA LEU A 109 7.80 -13.26 2.39
C LEU A 109 6.97 -12.56 3.48
N SER A 110 6.32 -11.45 3.15
CA SER A 110 5.41 -10.74 4.07
C SER A 110 4.28 -11.65 4.58
N GLY A 111 3.64 -12.40 3.67
CA GLY A 111 2.62 -13.39 4.02
C GLY A 111 3.13 -14.50 4.94
N THR A 112 4.33 -15.03 4.69
CA THR A 112 4.92 -16.07 5.55
C THR A 112 5.24 -15.56 6.96
N ILE A 113 5.64 -14.30 7.11
CA ILE A 113 5.84 -13.68 8.44
C ILE A 113 4.49 -13.56 9.17
N GLY A 114 3.42 -13.17 8.46
CA GLY A 114 2.07 -13.15 9.02
C GLY A 114 1.57 -14.53 9.46
N ILE A 115 1.80 -15.57 8.64
CA ILE A 115 1.50 -16.96 8.99
C ILE A 115 2.27 -17.37 10.25
N HIS A 116 3.54 -16.96 10.38
CA HIS A 116 4.32 -17.25 11.58
C HIS A 116 3.68 -16.61 12.83
N TYR A 117 3.21 -15.37 12.77
CA TYR A 117 2.48 -14.76 13.90
C TYR A 117 1.23 -15.56 14.29
N GLY A 118 0.45 -16.03 13.31
CA GLY A 118 -0.70 -16.92 13.55
C GLY A 118 -0.29 -18.29 14.12
N HIS A 119 0.83 -18.85 13.66
CA HIS A 119 1.36 -20.11 14.18
C HIS A 119 1.75 -19.98 15.66
N VAL A 120 2.38 -18.87 16.05
CA VAL A 120 2.69 -18.58 17.47
C VAL A 120 1.41 -18.49 18.30
N LEU A 121 0.34 -17.88 17.78
CA LEU A 121 -0.96 -17.79 18.47
C LEU A 121 -1.52 -19.17 18.81
N ILE A 122 -1.45 -20.11 17.86
CA ILE A 122 -2.03 -21.45 18.01
C ILE A 122 -1.17 -22.34 18.91
N HIS A 123 0.15 -22.30 18.73
CA HIS A 123 1.06 -23.27 19.35
C HIS A 123 1.42 -22.94 20.80
N PHE A 124 1.60 -21.65 21.14
CA PHE A 124 1.92 -21.25 22.51
C PHE A 124 0.65 -21.04 23.31
N LYS A 125 0.56 -21.61 24.52
CA LYS A 125 -0.64 -21.48 25.38
C LYS A 125 -0.56 -20.28 26.33
N SER A 126 0.64 -19.89 26.75
CA SER A 126 0.85 -18.78 27.68
C SER A 126 0.83 -17.43 26.97
N HIS A 127 0.14 -16.45 27.54
CA HIS A 127 0.14 -15.05 27.03
C HIS A 127 1.54 -14.46 26.98
N SER A 128 2.36 -14.72 28.00
CA SER A 128 3.73 -14.19 28.09
C SER A 128 4.63 -14.75 26.98
N GLU A 129 4.50 -16.03 26.65
CA GLU A 129 5.27 -16.67 25.59
C GLU A 129 4.90 -16.12 24.21
N ARG A 130 3.59 -15.95 23.93
CA ARG A 130 3.10 -15.34 22.69
C ARG A 130 3.66 -13.94 22.49
N LEU A 131 3.52 -13.10 23.51
CA LEU A 131 3.99 -11.71 23.49
C LEU A 131 5.51 -11.63 23.33
N LYS A 132 6.26 -12.49 24.01
CA LYS A 132 7.71 -12.55 23.86
C LYS A 132 8.12 -12.83 22.42
N GLN A 133 7.47 -13.79 21.75
CA GLN A 133 7.79 -14.12 20.36
C GLN A 133 7.40 -13.00 19.39
N TRP A 134 6.17 -12.47 19.48
CA TRP A 134 5.71 -11.41 18.58
C TRP A 134 6.49 -10.11 18.77
N PHE A 135 6.71 -9.68 20.01
CA PHE A 135 7.45 -8.46 20.30
C PHE A 135 8.93 -8.59 19.93
N SER A 136 9.57 -9.72 20.26
CA SER A 136 10.96 -9.98 19.89
C SER A 136 11.15 -9.97 18.37
N MET A 137 10.33 -10.75 17.64
CA MET A 137 10.43 -10.78 16.17
C MET A 137 10.08 -9.43 15.55
N GLY A 138 9.02 -8.77 16.04
CA GLY A 138 8.61 -7.46 15.57
C GLY A 138 9.70 -6.40 15.75
N PHE A 139 10.33 -6.37 16.93
CA PHE A 139 11.43 -5.47 17.24
C PHE A 139 12.65 -5.74 16.36
N VAL A 140 13.08 -7.01 16.21
CA VAL A 140 14.22 -7.36 15.36
C VAL A 140 13.98 -6.95 13.90
N LEU A 141 12.80 -7.24 13.35
CA LEU A 141 12.45 -6.84 11.98
C LEU A 141 12.46 -5.32 11.80
N LEU A 142 11.95 -4.58 12.78
CA LEU A 142 11.91 -3.12 12.73
C LEU A 142 13.33 -2.53 12.79
N VAL A 143 14.20 -3.06 13.68
CA VAL A 143 15.61 -2.66 13.75
C VAL A 143 16.34 -2.93 12.45
N VAL A 144 16.16 -4.13 11.85
CA VAL A 144 16.76 -4.47 10.55
C VAL A 144 16.28 -3.52 9.45
N ALA A 145 14.99 -3.20 9.42
CA ALA A 145 14.44 -2.27 8.43
C ALA A 145 15.04 -0.86 8.55
N ILE A 146 15.17 -0.35 9.78
CA ILE A 146 15.77 0.95 10.06
C ILE A 146 17.25 0.94 9.64
N ILE A 147 18.02 -0.07 10.03
CA ILE A 147 19.44 -0.17 9.65
C ILE A 147 19.58 -0.17 8.14
N LEU A 148 18.82 -0.99 7.41
CA LEU A 148 18.86 -1.04 5.95
C LEU A 148 18.48 0.29 5.28
N HIS A 149 17.54 1.04 5.88
CA HIS A 149 17.13 2.34 5.37
C HIS A 149 18.20 3.42 5.59
N PHE A 150 18.75 3.52 6.80
CA PHE A 150 19.71 4.57 7.15
C PHE A 150 21.12 4.31 6.64
N THR A 151 21.46 3.06 6.30
CA THR A 151 22.71 2.72 5.62
C THR A 151 22.66 2.91 4.11
N ASP A 152 21.52 3.37 3.57
CA ASP A 152 21.23 3.47 2.14
C ASP A 152 21.39 2.15 1.36
N ALA A 153 21.50 1.01 2.05
CA ALA A 153 21.62 -0.30 1.42
C ALA A 153 20.33 -0.71 0.70
N ILE A 154 19.18 -0.58 1.39
CA ILE A 154 17.85 -0.84 0.82
C ILE A 154 16.87 0.19 1.41
N PRO A 155 16.52 1.27 0.70
CA PRO A 155 15.54 2.22 1.18
C PRO A 155 14.16 1.56 1.30
N ILE A 156 13.38 2.03 2.28
CA ILE A 156 11.99 1.62 2.45
C ILE A 156 11.20 2.12 1.24
N ASN A 157 10.86 1.19 0.34
CA ASN A 157 10.21 1.52 -0.92
C ASN A 157 9.00 0.61 -1.12
N LYS A 158 7.81 1.21 -1.00
CA LYS A 158 6.53 0.53 -1.19
C LYS A 158 6.34 0.01 -2.62
N GLN A 159 6.78 0.78 -3.63
CA GLN A 159 6.55 0.43 -5.04
C GLN A 159 7.39 -0.76 -5.49
N LEU A 160 8.63 -0.87 -5.01
CA LEU A 160 9.46 -2.06 -5.25
C LEU A 160 9.09 -3.24 -4.33
N TYR A 161 8.19 -3.01 -3.37
CA TYR A 161 7.93 -3.91 -2.25
C TYR A 161 9.25 -4.39 -1.63
N SER A 162 10.13 -3.42 -1.30
CA SER A 162 11.52 -3.71 -0.93
C SER A 162 11.61 -4.54 0.36
N PHE A 163 12.71 -5.27 0.53
CA PHE A 163 12.90 -6.09 1.73
C PHE A 163 12.85 -5.25 3.03
N SER A 164 13.44 -4.05 3.05
CA SER A 164 13.33 -3.14 4.19
C SER A 164 11.89 -2.68 4.44
N TYR A 165 11.07 -2.50 3.40
CA TYR A 165 9.63 -2.23 3.53
C TYR A 165 8.88 -3.43 4.14
N VAL A 166 9.19 -4.67 3.72
CA VAL A 166 8.63 -5.89 4.31
C VAL A 166 8.97 -5.99 5.79
N CYS A 167 10.25 -5.83 6.15
CA CYS A 167 10.68 -5.86 7.55
C CYS A 167 10.02 -4.75 8.39
N PHE A 168 9.91 -3.54 7.84
CA PHE A 168 9.30 -2.41 8.54
C PHE A 168 7.82 -2.65 8.83
N THR A 169 7.06 -3.04 7.80
CA THR A 169 5.62 -3.26 7.92
C THR A 169 5.28 -4.48 8.77
N ALA A 170 5.99 -5.59 8.59
CA ALA A 170 5.80 -6.78 9.42
C ALA A 170 6.22 -6.53 10.88
N GLY A 171 7.32 -5.81 11.10
CA GLY A 171 7.78 -5.43 12.43
C GLY A 171 6.79 -4.54 13.18
N ALA A 172 6.31 -3.48 12.51
CA ALA A 172 5.28 -2.60 13.05
C ALA A 172 3.98 -3.35 13.33
N ALA A 173 3.56 -4.24 12.42
CA ALA A 173 2.37 -5.08 12.61
C ALA A 173 2.51 -5.98 13.84
N GLY A 174 3.66 -6.63 14.06
CA GLY A 174 3.90 -7.47 15.24
C GLY A 174 3.84 -6.70 16.57
N ILE A 175 4.36 -5.46 16.61
CA ILE A 175 4.29 -4.60 17.80
C ILE A 175 2.85 -4.16 18.07
N ILE A 176 2.15 -3.65 17.04
CA ILE A 176 0.75 -3.23 17.17
C ILE A 176 -0.12 -4.42 17.57
N PHE A 177 0.10 -5.59 16.97
CA PHE A 177 -0.61 -6.81 17.31
C PHE A 177 -0.39 -7.21 18.77
N SER A 178 0.84 -7.10 19.27
CA SER A 178 1.17 -7.36 20.68
C SER A 178 0.45 -6.39 21.63
N ILE A 179 0.40 -5.09 21.28
CA ILE A 179 -0.31 -4.07 22.08
C ILE A 179 -1.82 -4.36 22.11
N LEU A 180 -2.43 -4.63 20.96
CA LEU A 180 -3.86 -4.95 20.87
C LEU A 180 -4.19 -6.24 21.64
N TYR A 181 -3.33 -7.25 21.58
CA TYR A 181 -3.51 -8.49 22.34
C TYR A 181 -3.48 -8.26 23.86
N ILE A 182 -2.57 -7.40 24.35
CA ILE A 182 -2.55 -7.03 25.78
C ILE A 182 -3.85 -6.32 26.17
N LEU A 183 -4.28 -5.32 25.40
CA LEU A 183 -5.48 -4.54 25.68
C LEU A 183 -6.75 -5.42 25.72
N ILE A 184 -6.91 -6.27 24.72
CA ILE A 184 -8.16 -7.01 24.47
C ILE A 184 -8.20 -8.33 25.24
N ASP A 185 -7.12 -9.13 25.18
CA ASP A 185 -7.10 -10.50 25.71
C ASP A 185 -6.50 -10.60 27.11
N VAL A 186 -5.56 -9.72 27.48
CA VAL A 186 -4.95 -9.75 28.83
C VAL A 186 -5.70 -8.86 29.81
N TRP A 187 -6.03 -7.62 29.42
CA TRP A 187 -6.77 -6.69 30.27
C TRP A 187 -8.29 -6.78 30.10
N GLY A 188 -8.78 -7.52 29.11
CA GLY A 188 -10.22 -7.77 28.93
C GLY A 188 -11.02 -6.58 28.42
N ILE A 189 -10.38 -5.54 27.87
CA ILE A 189 -11.05 -4.35 27.34
C ILE A 189 -11.62 -4.68 25.96
N ARG A 190 -12.74 -5.40 25.90
CA ARG A 190 -13.33 -5.87 24.62
C ARG A 190 -14.31 -4.89 24.01
N THR A 191 -15.13 -4.23 24.84
CA THR A 191 -16.28 -3.43 24.38
C THR A 191 -15.96 -2.34 23.34
N PRO A 192 -14.87 -1.54 23.44
CA PRO A 192 -14.58 -0.55 22.41
C PRO A 192 -14.02 -1.16 21.12
N PHE A 193 -13.53 -2.41 21.14
CA PHE A 193 -12.93 -3.06 19.97
C PHE A 193 -13.89 -3.99 19.20
N LEU A 194 -15.12 -4.18 19.69
CA LEU A 194 -16.11 -5.04 19.03
C LEU A 194 -16.40 -4.63 17.58
N PHE A 195 -16.45 -3.34 17.29
CA PHE A 195 -16.67 -2.88 15.91
C PHE A 195 -15.50 -3.23 14.98
N LEU A 196 -14.27 -3.22 15.50
CA LEU A 196 -13.07 -3.63 14.74
C LEU A 196 -13.07 -5.14 14.50
N GLU A 197 -13.55 -5.93 15.46
CA GLU A 197 -13.75 -7.36 15.30
C GLU A 197 -14.77 -7.67 14.19
N TRP A 198 -15.90 -6.96 14.15
CA TRP A 198 -16.92 -7.13 13.10
C TRP A 198 -16.39 -6.79 11.70
N ILE A 199 -15.67 -5.66 11.58
CA ILE A 199 -14.99 -5.28 10.34
C ILE A 199 -13.97 -6.35 9.94
N GLY A 200 -13.18 -6.85 10.89
CA GLY A 200 -12.18 -7.90 10.65
C GLY A 200 -12.79 -9.20 10.15
N MET A 201 -13.92 -9.64 10.71
CA MET A 201 -14.62 -10.86 10.25
C MET A 201 -15.19 -10.74 8.83
N ASN A 202 -15.40 -9.51 8.33
CA ASN A 202 -15.88 -9.21 6.98
C ASN A 202 -14.85 -8.41 6.16
N ALA A 203 -13.55 -8.56 6.47
CA ALA A 203 -12.51 -7.71 5.92
C ALA A 203 -12.46 -7.68 4.39
N MET A 204 -12.72 -8.80 3.71
CA MET A 204 -12.73 -8.87 2.24
C MET A 204 -13.86 -8.04 1.62
N LEU A 205 -15.06 -8.15 2.18
CA LEU A 205 -16.21 -7.34 1.72
C LEU A 205 -15.90 -5.85 1.88
N VAL A 206 -15.37 -5.47 3.04
CA VAL A 206 -15.02 -4.07 3.33
C VAL A 206 -13.90 -3.62 2.41
N TYR A 207 -12.88 -4.43 2.15
CA TYR A 207 -11.79 -4.11 1.21
C TYR A 207 -12.33 -3.83 -0.20
N VAL A 208 -13.11 -4.76 -0.77
CA VAL A 208 -13.64 -4.63 -2.14
C VAL A 208 -14.61 -3.46 -2.28
N LEU A 209 -15.50 -3.25 -1.30
CA LEU A 209 -16.51 -2.20 -1.43
C LEU A 209 -16.00 -0.82 -1.00
N ALA A 210 -15.13 -0.73 0.02
CA ALA A 210 -14.60 0.52 0.53
C ALA A 210 -13.31 0.94 -0.20
N ALA A 211 -12.27 0.10 -0.15
CA ALA A 211 -10.92 0.49 -0.54
C ALA A 211 -10.75 0.58 -2.06
N GLU A 212 -11.35 -0.34 -2.82
CA GLU A 212 -11.43 -0.25 -4.29
C GLU A 212 -12.43 0.83 -4.76
N GLY A 213 -13.10 1.50 -3.82
CA GLY A 213 -13.98 2.62 -4.11
C GLY A 213 -15.28 2.25 -4.82
N ILE A 214 -15.64 0.96 -4.93
CA ILE A 214 -16.86 0.51 -5.63
C ILE A 214 -18.11 1.12 -5.00
N PHE A 215 -18.20 1.12 -3.67
CA PHE A 215 -19.33 1.72 -2.97
C PHE A 215 -19.34 3.24 -3.15
N ALA A 216 -18.18 3.89 -3.01
CA ALA A 216 -18.07 5.32 -3.22
C ALA A 216 -18.45 5.72 -4.66
N ALA A 217 -18.04 4.95 -5.67
CA ALA A 217 -18.39 5.15 -7.06
C ALA A 217 -19.89 4.94 -7.31
N PHE A 218 -20.48 3.90 -6.71
CA PHE A 218 -21.93 3.65 -6.79
C PHE A 218 -22.74 4.80 -6.18
N VAL A 219 -22.38 5.24 -4.97
CA VAL A 219 -23.10 6.33 -4.27
C VAL A 219 -22.87 7.69 -4.95
N ASN A 220 -21.64 7.99 -5.36
CA ASN A 220 -21.35 9.25 -6.07
C ASN A 220 -21.86 9.25 -7.52
N GLY A 221 -22.12 8.09 -8.10
CA GLY A 221 -22.74 7.96 -9.42
C GLY A 221 -24.18 8.47 -9.47
N TRP A 222 -24.84 8.59 -8.32
CA TRP A 222 -26.17 9.22 -8.19
C TRP A 222 -25.99 10.70 -7.84
N TYR A 223 -25.72 11.51 -8.87
CA TYR A 223 -25.66 12.96 -8.77
C TYR A 223 -26.87 13.60 -9.46
N TYR A 224 -27.30 14.75 -8.94
CA TYR A 224 -28.37 15.54 -9.53
C TYR A 224 -27.77 16.70 -10.33
N GLU A 225 -27.94 16.63 -11.66
CA GLU A 225 -27.46 17.59 -12.68
C GLU A 225 -25.93 17.75 -12.79
N ASP A 226 -25.20 17.95 -11.69
CA ASP A 226 -23.74 18.15 -11.66
C ASP A 226 -23.02 17.09 -10.80
N PRO A 227 -21.87 16.55 -11.25
CA PRO A 227 -21.04 15.63 -10.45
C PRO A 227 -20.55 16.22 -9.12
N GLU A 228 -20.45 17.54 -9.01
CA GLU A 228 -20.06 18.24 -7.77
C GLU A 228 -21.21 18.33 -6.74
N LYS A 229 -22.44 18.03 -7.14
CA LYS A 229 -23.64 18.08 -6.26
C LYS A 229 -24.01 16.70 -5.71
N SER A 230 -23.04 15.80 -5.54
CA SER A 230 -23.30 14.53 -4.86
C SER A 230 -23.57 14.76 -3.37
N LEU A 231 -24.45 13.94 -2.78
CA LEU A 231 -24.77 14.00 -1.35
C LEU A 231 -23.53 13.79 -0.48
N VAL A 232 -22.61 12.93 -0.92
CA VAL A 232 -21.33 12.67 -0.24
C VAL A 232 -20.42 13.91 -0.29
N HIS A 233 -20.31 14.57 -1.45
CA HIS A 233 -19.55 15.79 -1.58
C HIS A 233 -20.12 16.90 -0.69
N TRP A 234 -21.45 17.03 -0.64
CA TRP A 234 -22.12 18.00 0.22
C TRP A 234 -21.81 17.77 1.71
N ILE A 235 -21.92 16.53 2.20
CA ILE A 235 -21.61 16.17 3.60
C ILE A 235 -20.13 16.46 3.89
N LYS A 236 -19.22 16.00 3.02
CA LYS A 236 -17.78 16.22 3.19
C LYS A 236 -17.45 17.71 3.27
N LYS A 237 -18.00 18.52 2.36
CA LYS A 237 -17.75 19.95 2.28
C LYS A 237 -18.35 20.72 3.47
N HIS A 238 -19.62 20.50 3.77
CA HIS A 238 -20.33 21.30 4.78
C HIS A 238 -20.09 20.83 6.21
N VAL A 239 -20.00 19.53 6.45
CA VAL A 239 -19.88 18.99 7.81
C VAL A 239 -18.42 18.90 8.26
N PHE A 240 -17.51 18.49 7.37
CA PHE A 240 -16.11 18.23 7.76
C PHE A 240 -15.15 19.35 7.33
N ILE A 241 -15.23 19.83 6.09
CA ILE A 241 -14.27 20.84 5.59
C ILE A 241 -14.58 22.24 6.15
N ASN A 242 -15.83 22.69 6.07
CA ASN A 242 -16.21 24.03 6.52
C ASN A 242 -16.07 24.23 8.04
N VAL A 243 -16.26 23.17 8.82
CA VAL A 243 -16.17 23.27 10.29
C VAL A 243 -14.70 23.28 10.76
N TRP A 244 -13.81 22.57 10.07
CA TRP A 244 -12.38 22.50 10.44
C TRP A 244 -11.47 23.45 9.64
N ASN A 245 -12.01 24.24 8.70
CA ASN A 245 -11.29 25.20 7.85
C ASN A 245 -10.02 24.64 7.17
N SER A 246 -9.99 23.33 6.92
CA SER A 246 -8.85 22.65 6.29
C SER A 246 -9.34 21.43 5.52
N GLU A 247 -9.05 21.39 4.23
CA GLU A 247 -9.43 20.27 3.37
C GLU A 247 -8.77 18.95 3.78
N ARG A 248 -7.51 19.00 4.21
CA ARG A 248 -6.75 17.82 4.64
C ARG A 248 -7.35 17.21 5.91
N VAL A 249 -7.58 18.05 6.92
CA VAL A 249 -8.14 17.60 8.20
C VAL A 249 -9.59 17.18 8.03
N GLY A 250 -10.39 17.95 7.28
CA GLY A 250 -11.77 17.60 6.96
C GLY A 250 -11.88 16.26 6.23
N THR A 251 -11.01 15.99 5.25
CA THR A 251 -10.98 14.69 4.55
C THR A 251 -10.58 13.55 5.50
N LEU A 252 -9.57 13.76 6.36
CA LEU A 252 -9.15 12.75 7.33
C LEU A 252 -10.26 12.43 8.34
N LEU A 253 -10.94 13.45 8.88
CA LEU A 253 -12.06 13.27 9.80
C LEU A 253 -13.25 12.60 9.12
N TYR A 254 -13.54 12.92 7.86
CA TYR A 254 -14.56 12.23 7.08
C TYR A 254 -14.26 10.73 6.98
N VAL A 255 -13.04 10.33 6.66
CA VAL A 255 -12.67 8.91 6.58
C VAL A 255 -12.81 8.25 7.96
N ILE A 256 -12.31 8.88 9.02
CA ILE A 256 -12.33 8.29 10.37
C ILE A 256 -13.74 8.16 10.94
N PHE A 257 -14.57 9.20 10.81
CA PHE A 257 -15.87 9.26 11.49
C PHE A 257 -17.05 8.90 10.60
N ALA A 258 -17.00 9.18 9.30
CA ALA A 258 -18.08 8.79 8.41
C ALA A 258 -17.83 7.39 7.85
N GLU A 259 -16.66 7.16 7.24
CA GLU A 259 -16.41 5.93 6.48
C GLU A 259 -16.14 4.71 7.37
N ILE A 260 -15.23 4.81 8.36
CA ILE A 260 -14.98 3.69 9.28
C ILE A 260 -16.22 3.37 10.11
N THR A 261 -16.95 4.38 10.60
CA THR A 261 -18.18 4.15 11.36
C THR A 261 -19.27 3.53 10.49
N PHE A 262 -19.45 4.00 9.25
CA PHE A 262 -20.37 3.39 8.29
C PHE A 262 -20.06 1.91 8.08
N TRP A 263 -18.81 1.58 7.77
CA TRP A 263 -18.39 0.19 7.59
C TRP A 263 -18.47 -0.64 8.87
N GLY A 264 -18.25 -0.05 10.04
CA GLY A 264 -18.48 -0.68 11.33
C GLY A 264 -19.95 -1.06 11.56
N VAL A 265 -20.88 -0.17 11.18
CA VAL A 265 -22.33 -0.45 11.26
C VAL A 265 -22.71 -1.54 10.26
N VAL A 266 -22.27 -1.44 8.99
CA VAL A 266 -22.54 -2.45 7.96
C VAL A 266 -22.02 -3.82 8.39
N ALA A 267 -20.77 -3.89 8.86
CA ALA A 267 -20.18 -5.13 9.35
C ALA A 267 -20.92 -5.68 10.58
N GLY A 268 -21.40 -4.81 11.49
CA GLY A 268 -22.22 -5.20 12.64
C GLY A 268 -23.58 -5.79 12.23
N VAL A 269 -24.23 -5.23 11.20
CA VAL A 269 -25.48 -5.78 10.64
C VAL A 269 -25.22 -7.15 10.01
N LEU A 270 -24.16 -7.29 9.20
CA LEU A 270 -23.76 -8.56 8.60
C LEU A 270 -23.45 -9.62 9.67
N HIS A 271 -22.75 -9.23 10.73
CA HIS A 271 -22.47 -10.10 11.88
C HIS A 271 -23.75 -10.57 12.57
N LYS A 272 -24.72 -9.67 12.81
CA LYS A 272 -26.04 -10.03 13.37
C LYS A 272 -26.80 -11.02 12.48
N LEU A 273 -26.65 -10.88 11.16
CA LEU A 273 -27.23 -11.78 10.16
C LEU A 273 -26.41 -13.07 9.94
N LYS A 274 -25.26 -13.22 10.61
CA LYS A 274 -24.30 -14.32 10.44
C LYS A 274 -23.80 -14.51 9.00
N ILE A 275 -23.73 -13.43 8.23
CA ILE A 275 -23.20 -13.44 6.87
C ILE A 275 -21.72 -13.06 6.95
N TYR A 276 -20.86 -13.95 6.44
CA TYR A 276 -19.42 -13.74 6.39
C TYR A 276 -18.90 -14.05 4.99
N TRP A 277 -18.39 -13.04 4.30
CA TRP A 277 -17.73 -13.25 3.02
C TRP A 277 -16.27 -13.65 3.26
N LYS A 278 -15.97 -14.92 3.00
CA LYS A 278 -14.62 -15.51 3.06
C LYS A 278 -14.17 -15.92 1.65
N LEU A 279 -12.85 -15.92 1.44
CA LEU A 279 -12.21 -16.50 0.27
C LEU A 279 -12.02 -18.01 0.46
#